data_AF-A0A5K0ZC02-F1
#
_entry.id   AF-A0A5K0ZC02-F1
#
_cell.length_a   1.000
_cell.length_b   1.000
_cell.length_c   1.000
_cell.angle_alpha   90.00
_cell.angle_beta   90.00
_cell.angle_gamma   90.00
#
_symmetry.space_group_name_H-M   'P 1'
#
loop_
_entity.id
_entity.type
_entity.pdbx_description
1 polymer ?
#
loop_
_entity_poly.entity_id
_entity_poly.type
_entity_poly.pdbx_seq_one_letter_code
_entity_poly.pdbx_strand_id
1 'polypeptide(L)'
;KIIYEVPKLDHAQSPKLFSQHAFEQPEPKSDWRGELSKEVVSVAGGIPLCLQVFGSLFSDFKSIKEWESNLEQLKQDQHKDVHKRLEISYKSLDKKRRRIFLDITCFI
;
A
#
# COMPACT_ATOMS: atom_id res chain seq x y z
N LYS A 1 -15.78 -14.52 18.50
CA LYS A 1 -14.76 -13.52 18.08
C LYS A 1 -15.25 -12.92 16.77
N ILE A 2 -15.61 -11.64 16.73
CA ILE A 2 -16.05 -10.97 15.51
C ILE A 2 -14.79 -10.41 14.85
N ILE A 3 -14.45 -10.91 13.66
CA ILE A 3 -13.37 -10.37 12.84
C ILE A 3 -14.05 -9.37 11.91
N TYR A 4 -13.69 -8.08 12.03
CA TYR A 4 -14.14 -7.06 11.10
C TYR A 4 -13.10 -6.93 9.99
N GLU A 5 -13.47 -7.36 8.79
CA GLU A 5 -12.64 -7.19 7.61
C GLU A 5 -12.88 -5.80 7.05
N VAL A 6 -11.82 -4.99 7.00
CA VAL A 6 -11.91 -3.64 6.43
C VAL A 6 -11.97 -3.81 4.91
N PRO A 7 -13.05 -3.37 4.24
CA PRO A 7 -13.15 -3.49 2.80
C PRO A 7 -12.05 -2.68 2.12
N LYS A 8 -11.46 -3.25 1.07
CA LYS A 8 -10.56 -2.51 0.17
C LYS A 8 -11.34 -1.37 -0.47
N LEU A 9 -10.68 -0.23 -0.64
CA LEU A 9 -11.21 0.90 -1.38
C LEU A 9 -11.18 0.59 -2.86
N ASP A 10 -12.22 1.05 -3.55
CA ASP A 10 -12.32 0.90 -5.00
C ASP A 10 -11.34 1.85 -5.74
N HIS A 11 -11.34 1.76 -7.06
CA HIS A 11 -10.51 2.59 -7.93
C HIS A 11 -10.86 4.08 -7.90
N ALA A 12 -12.04 4.46 -7.42
CA ALA A 12 -12.46 5.86 -7.30
C ALA A 12 -12.12 6.45 -5.92
N GLN A 13 -12.15 5.63 -4.87
CA GLN A 13 -11.89 6.03 -3.49
C GLN A 13 -10.40 5.99 -3.14
N SER A 14 -9.66 5.01 -3.67
CA SER A 14 -8.24 4.85 -3.36
C SER A 14 -7.39 6.06 -3.74
N PRO A 15 -7.53 6.65 -4.95
CA PRO A 15 -6.76 7.83 -5.33
C PRO A 15 -7.12 9.07 -4.49
N LYS A 16 -8.38 9.19 -4.06
CA LYS A 16 -8.83 10.31 -3.21
C LYS A 16 -8.20 10.23 -1.83
N LEU A 17 -8.21 9.06 -1.21
CA LEU A 17 -7.60 8.89 0.11
C LEU A 17 -6.09 9.14 0.04
N PHE A 18 -5.40 8.59 -0.96
CA PHE A 18 -3.98 8.88 -1.17
C PHE A 18 -3.71 10.37 -1.34
N SER A 19 -4.48 11.04 -2.22
CA SER A 19 -4.30 12.46 -2.52
C SER A 19 -4.53 13.34 -1.30
N GLN A 20 -5.53 13.02 -0.46
CA GLN A 20 -5.77 13.74 0.79
C GLN A 20 -4.56 13.73 1.70
N HIS A 21 -3.82 12.63 1.75
CA HIS A 21 -2.63 12.50 2.59
C HIS A 21 -1.35 13.01 1.92
N ALA A 22 -1.23 12.92 0.59
CA ALA A 22 -0.06 13.37 -0.17
C ALA A 22 -0.06 14.87 -0.48
N PHE A 23 -1.23 15.45 -0.69
CA PHE A 23 -1.39 16.80 -1.24
C PHE A 23 -2.30 17.69 -0.40
N GLU A 24 -2.85 17.18 0.71
CA GLU A 24 -3.87 17.86 1.53
C GLU A 24 -5.11 18.26 0.72
N GLN A 25 -5.35 17.58 -0.41
CA GLN A 25 -6.41 17.87 -1.37
C GLN A 25 -6.92 16.56 -1.99
N PRO A 26 -8.19 16.49 -2.42
CA PRO A 26 -8.74 15.25 -2.98
C PRO A 26 -8.10 14.82 -4.30
N GLU A 27 -7.41 15.73 -5.00
CA GLU A 27 -6.77 15.47 -6.30
C GLU A 27 -5.44 16.23 -6.43
N PRO A 28 -4.46 15.69 -7.18
CA PRO A 28 -3.18 16.35 -7.44
C PRO A 28 -3.31 17.56 -8.37
N LYS A 29 -2.50 18.60 -8.12
CA LYS A 29 -2.51 19.85 -8.91
C LYS A 29 -1.73 19.81 -10.23
N SER A 30 -0.82 18.84 -10.42
CA SER A 30 0.06 18.77 -11.58
C SER A 30 -0.01 17.41 -12.26
N ASP A 31 0.05 17.40 -13.59
CA ASP A 31 -0.15 16.18 -14.41
C ASP A 31 0.79 15.04 -14.03
N TRP A 32 2.08 15.33 -13.80
CA TRP A 32 3.05 14.30 -13.41
C TRP A 32 2.77 13.68 -12.03
N ARG A 33 2.20 14.46 -11.08
CA ARG A 33 1.79 13.93 -9.77
C ARG A 33 0.58 13.02 -9.92
N GLY A 34 -0.33 13.35 -10.84
CA GLY A 34 -1.46 12.49 -11.20
C GLY A 34 -1.02 11.12 -11.69
N GLU A 35 -0.09 11.09 -12.65
CA GLU A 35 0.42 9.83 -13.20
C GLU A 35 1.15 8.98 -12.16
N LEU A 36 2.07 9.57 -11.38
CA LEU A 36 2.79 8.83 -10.35
C LEU A 36 1.89 8.38 -9.19
N SER A 37 0.84 9.14 -8.87
CA SER A 37 -0.14 8.75 -7.85
C SER A 37 -0.85 7.45 -8.22
N LYS A 38 -1.16 7.22 -9.51
CA LYS A 38 -1.79 5.99 -9.97
C LYS A 38 -0.92 4.76 -9.68
N GLU A 39 0.37 4.89 -9.90
CA GLU A 39 1.35 3.83 -9.59
C GLU A 39 1.41 3.55 -8.09
N VAL A 40 1.51 4.58 -7.25
CA VAL A 40 1.54 4.42 -5.77
C VAL A 40 0.24 3.78 -5.26
N VAL A 41 -0.90 4.20 -5.79
CA VAL A 41 -2.22 3.64 -5.44
C VAL A 41 -2.33 2.18 -5.86
N SER A 42 -1.78 1.82 -7.03
CA SER A 42 -1.70 0.44 -7.50
C SER A 42 -0.88 -0.43 -6.53
N VAL A 43 0.29 0.06 -6.12
CA VAL A 43 1.16 -0.58 -5.10
C VAL A 43 0.41 -0.75 -3.78
N ALA A 44 -0.40 0.23 -3.36
CA ALA A 44 -1.18 0.15 -2.11
C ALA A 44 -2.33 -0.89 -2.14
N GLY A 45 -2.75 -1.36 -3.32
CA GLY A 45 -3.73 -2.44 -3.47
C GLY A 45 -5.11 -2.16 -2.88
N GLY A 46 -5.51 -0.89 -2.78
CA GLY A 46 -6.78 -0.45 -2.19
C GLY A 46 -6.86 -0.59 -0.67
N ILE A 47 -5.76 -0.90 0.01
CA ILE A 47 -5.74 -1.01 1.48
C ILE A 47 -5.69 0.41 2.07
N PRO A 48 -6.71 0.86 2.84
CA PRO A 48 -6.77 2.23 3.34
C PRO A 48 -5.50 2.65 4.08
N LEU A 49 -4.98 1.77 4.96
CA LEU A 49 -3.80 2.07 5.75
C LEU A 49 -2.54 2.27 4.89
N CYS A 50 -2.36 1.46 3.84
CA CYS A 50 -1.24 1.62 2.91
C CYS A 50 -1.34 2.96 2.16
N LEU A 51 -2.54 3.35 1.73
CA LEU A 51 -2.78 4.61 1.04
C LEU A 51 -2.45 5.83 1.93
N GLN A 52 -2.79 5.79 3.22
CA GLN A 52 -2.46 6.85 4.16
C GLN A 52 -0.96 6.95 4.42
N VAL A 53 -0.31 5.82 4.69
CA VAL A 53 1.14 5.76 4.95
C VAL A 53 1.92 6.24 3.75
N PHE A 54 1.56 5.79 2.54
CA PHE A 54 2.23 6.24 1.32
C PHE A 54 1.91 7.70 1.03
N GLY A 55 0.66 8.15 1.22
CA GLY A 55 0.30 9.55 1.03
C GLY A 55 1.19 10.47 1.89
N SER A 56 1.29 10.19 3.19
CA SER A 56 2.16 10.95 4.09
C SER A 56 3.65 10.79 3.80
N LEU A 57 4.11 9.67 3.24
CA LEU A 57 5.49 9.52 2.79
C LEU A 57 5.79 10.45 1.61
N PHE A 58 4.86 10.54 0.65
CA PHE A 58 5.03 11.29 -0.59
C PHE A 58 4.73 12.78 -0.45
N SER A 59 4.13 13.24 0.66
CA SER A 59 3.88 14.66 0.93
C SER A 59 5.16 15.48 1.10
N ASP A 60 6.25 14.83 1.54
CA ASP A 60 7.52 15.51 1.82
C ASP A 60 8.34 15.79 0.53
N PHE A 61 8.05 15.07 -0.55
CA PHE A 61 8.82 15.16 -1.80
C PHE A 61 8.27 16.22 -2.75
N LYS A 62 9.16 17.09 -3.25
CA LYS A 62 8.77 18.24 -4.07
C LYS A 62 9.12 18.07 -5.55
N SER A 63 10.10 17.25 -5.88
CA SER A 63 10.53 17.02 -7.26
C SER A 63 10.07 15.68 -7.83
N ILE A 64 9.96 15.62 -9.17
CA ILE A 64 9.63 14.39 -9.90
C ILE A 64 10.66 13.28 -9.65
N LYS A 65 11.95 13.64 -9.61
CA LYS A 65 13.06 12.68 -9.39
C LYS A 65 13.00 12.03 -8.02
N GLU A 66 12.69 12.80 -6.97
CA GLU A 66 12.51 12.25 -5.62
C GLU A 66 11.32 11.29 -5.57
N TRP A 67 10.21 11.66 -6.21
CA TRP A 67 9.03 10.80 -6.31
C TRP A 67 9.34 9.49 -7.03
N GLU A 68 9.95 9.54 -8.21
CA GLU A 68 10.33 8.35 -8.98
C GLU A 68 11.29 7.45 -8.20
N SER A 69 12.34 8.02 -7.60
CA SER A 69 13.30 7.26 -6.80
C SER A 69 12.63 6.57 -5.61
N ASN A 70 11.76 7.27 -4.87
CA ASN A 70 11.09 6.69 -3.71
C ASN A 70 10.02 5.67 -4.11
N LEU A 71 9.33 5.87 -5.24
CA LEU A 71 8.39 4.89 -5.77
C LEU A 71 9.09 3.60 -6.20
N GLU A 72 10.23 3.70 -6.88
CA GLU A 72 11.04 2.53 -7.25
C GLU A 72 11.54 1.79 -6.00
N GLN A 73 12.02 2.52 -5.00
CA GLN A 73 12.39 1.92 -3.73
C GLN A 73 11.20 1.25 -3.04
N LEU A 74 10.03 1.90 -3.02
CA LEU A 74 8.80 1.37 -2.43
C LEU A 74 8.39 0.05 -3.10
N LYS A 75 8.46 -0.02 -4.43
CA LYS A 75 8.18 -1.26 -5.19
C LYS A 75 9.16 -2.37 -4.80
N GLN A 76 10.46 -2.05 -4.67
CA GLN A 76 11.47 -3.03 -4.25
C GLN A 76 11.29 -3.48 -2.79
N ASP A 77 10.98 -2.55 -1.89
CA ASP A 77 10.82 -2.80 -0.46
C ASP A 77 9.52 -3.53 -0.14
N GLN A 78 8.43 -3.26 -0.86
CA GLN A 78 7.18 -4.00 -0.71
C GLN A 78 7.39 -5.50 -0.99
N HIS A 79 8.23 -5.84 -1.98
CA HIS A 79 8.59 -7.23 -2.24
C HIS A 79 9.51 -7.84 -1.17
N LYS A 80 10.37 -7.04 -0.51
CA LYS A 80 11.37 -7.55 0.45
C LYS A 80 10.87 -7.59 1.90
N ASP A 81 10.20 -6.53 2.35
CA ASP A 81 9.81 -6.32 3.76
C ASP A 81 8.50 -7.04 4.09
N VAL A 82 7.48 -6.96 3.23
CA VAL A 82 6.25 -7.74 3.43
C VAL A 82 6.57 -9.23 3.42
N HIS A 83 7.40 -9.69 2.49
CA HIS A 83 7.73 -11.10 2.42
C HIS A 83 8.53 -11.56 3.63
N LYS A 84 9.51 -10.77 4.12
CA LYS A 84 10.24 -11.07 5.37
C LYS A 84 9.35 -11.02 6.61
N ARG A 85 8.47 -10.03 6.75
CA ARG A 85 7.58 -9.91 7.92
C ARG A 85 6.52 -11.00 7.92
N LEU A 86 5.96 -11.33 6.77
CA LEU A 86 5.07 -12.48 6.60
C LEU A 86 5.81 -13.80 6.84
N GLU A 87 7.06 -13.93 6.40
CA GLU A 87 7.87 -15.12 6.63
C GLU A 87 8.19 -15.31 8.11
N ILE A 88 8.59 -14.25 8.83
CA ILE A 88 8.82 -14.28 10.28
C ILE A 88 7.52 -14.62 11.02
N SER A 89 6.41 -13.97 10.65
CA SER A 89 5.10 -14.24 11.23
C SER A 89 4.65 -15.67 10.93
N TYR A 90 4.86 -16.16 9.71
CA TYR A 90 4.53 -17.53 9.32
C TYR A 90 5.39 -18.56 10.05
N LYS A 91 6.70 -18.32 10.18
CA LYS A 91 7.62 -19.17 10.94
C LYS A 91 7.32 -19.17 12.44
N SER A 92 6.69 -18.14 12.99
CA SER A 92 6.28 -18.14 14.40
C SER A 92 4.96 -18.87 14.66
N LEU A 93 4.18 -19.20 13.62
CA LEU A 93 2.95 -19.98 13.76
C LEU A 93 3.21 -21.47 13.99
N ASP A 94 2.36 -22.12 14.80
CA ASP A 94 2.32 -23.57 14.90
C ASP A 94 1.76 -24.23 13.63
N LYS A 95 2.01 -25.53 13.46
CA LYS A 95 1.65 -26.29 12.25
C LYS A 95 0.18 -26.15 11.84
N LYS A 96 -0.75 -26.06 12.80
CA LYS A 96 -2.19 -25.96 12.49
C LYS A 96 -2.52 -24.57 11.94
N ARG A 97 -1.96 -23.52 12.55
CA ARG A 97 -2.16 -22.14 12.08
C ARG A 97 -1.45 -21.84 10.76
N ARG A 98 -0.29 -22.45 10.50
CA ARG A 98 0.37 -22.34 9.18
C ARG A 98 -0.48 -22.90 8.05
N ARG A 99 -1.14 -24.04 8.26
CA ARG A 99 -2.03 -24.64 7.26
C ARG A 99 -3.23 -23.75 6.96
N ILE A 100 -3.84 -23.16 7.99
CA ILE A 100 -4.92 -22.19 7.82
C ILE A 100 -4.44 -20.94 7.06
N PHE A 101 -3.24 -20.43 7.39
CA PHE A 101 -2.65 -19.29 6.67
C PHE A 101 -2.44 -19.59 5.18
N LEU A 102 -1.90 -20.77 4.86
CA LEU A 102 -1.75 -21.26 3.49
C LEU A 102 -3.10 -21.38 2.77
N ASP A 103 -4.11 -21.93 3.42
CA ASP A 103 -5.46 -22.03 2.84
C ASP A 103 -6.00 -20.63 2.50
N ILE A 104 -5.92 -19.67 3.44
CA ILE A 104 -6.36 -18.28 3.21
C ILE A 104 -5.62 -17.65 2.02
N THR A 105 -4.30 -17.85 1.90
CA THR A 105 -3.52 -17.29 0.79
C THR A 105 -3.82 -17.94 -0.57
N CYS A 106 -4.37 -19.16 -0.59
CA CYS A 106 -4.76 -19.85 -1.83
C CYS A 106 -6.16 -19.51 -2.32
N PHE A 107 -6.98 -18.84 -1.50
CA PHE A 107 -8.35 -18.44 -1.85
C PHE A 107 -8.49 -16.93 -2.12
N ILE A 108 -7.38 -16.17 -2.11
CA ILE A 108 -7.31 -14.75 -2.47
C ILE A 108 -6.74 -14.59 -3.88
#